data_AF-A0A089L9G9-F1
#
_entry.id   AF-A0A089L9G9-F1
#
_cell.length_a   1.000
_cell.length_b   1.000
_cell.length_c   1.000
_cell.angle_alpha   90.00
_cell.angle_beta   90.00
_cell.angle_gamma   90.00
#
_symmetry.space_group_name_H-M   'P 1'
#
loop_
_entity.id
_entity.type
_entity.pdbx_description
1 polymer ?
#
loop_
_entity_poly.entity_id
_entity_poly.type
_entity_poly.pdbx_seq_one_letter_code
_entity_poly.pdbx_strand_id
1 'polypeptide(L)'
;MKGAYLKYFGVAIIVLGVLACIPVGFHLGGVLGVVIFLAVSCIAGMFFIGFGELVYSLQRIELEIAGERPQYDPLTGQYQVPHKDSNR
;
A
#
# COMPACT_ATOMS: atom_id res chain seq x y z
N MET A 1 -4.92 0.83 -8.28
CA MET A 1 -3.44 0.88 -8.45
C MET A 1 -2.70 1.63 -7.34
N LYS A 2 -3.31 2.54 -6.56
CA LYS A 2 -2.60 3.37 -5.57
C LYS A 2 -2.14 2.59 -4.32
N GLY A 3 -2.90 1.59 -3.87
CA GLY A 3 -2.55 0.79 -2.67
C GLY A 3 -1.31 -0.11 -2.81
N ALA A 4 -0.96 -0.55 -4.03
CA ALA A 4 0.21 -1.41 -4.25
C ALA A 4 1.53 -0.66 -3.96
N TYR A 5 1.64 0.60 -4.38
CA TYR A 5 2.81 1.43 -4.12
C TYR A 5 3.08 1.65 -2.64
N LEU A 6 2.02 1.71 -1.83
CA LEU A 6 2.14 1.89 -0.38
C LEU A 6 2.68 0.63 0.31
N LYS A 7 2.30 -0.56 -0.18
CA LYS A 7 2.88 -1.83 0.28
C LYS A 7 4.36 -1.92 -0.07
N TYR A 8 4.73 -1.61 -1.32
CA TYR A 8 6.14 -1.59 -1.74
C TYR A 8 6.97 -0.58 -0.97
N PHE A 9 6.38 0.57 -0.62
CA PHE A 9 7.02 1.57 0.23
C PHE A 9 7.27 1.05 1.65
N GLY A 10 6.30 0.36 2.26
CA GLY A 10 6.48 -0.29 3.57
C GLY A 10 7.57 -1.36 3.55
N VAL A 11 7.65 -2.17 2.50
CA VAL A 11 8.73 -3.15 2.31
C VAL A 11 10.09 -2.45 2.13
N ALA A 12 10.14 -1.37 1.35
CA ALA A 12 11.38 -0.60 1.16
C ALA A 12 11.90 -0.01 2.47
N ILE A 13 11.02 0.45 3.37
CA ILE A 13 11.39 0.93 4.71
C ILE A 13 12.05 -0.18 5.53
N ILE A 14 11.50 -1.40 5.50
CA ILE A 14 12.09 -2.54 6.23
C ILE A 14 13.47 -2.86 5.67
N VAL A 15 13.60 -2.96 4.35
CA VAL A 15 14.89 -3.29 3.71
C VAL A 15 15.93 -2.22 4.00
N LEU A 16 15.58 -0.94 3.88
CA LEU A 16 16.48 0.17 4.20
C LEU A 16 16.85 0.20 5.69
N GLY A 17 15.89 -0.08 6.57
CA GLY A 17 16.13 -0.19 8.01
C GLY A 17 17.12 -1.29 8.36
N VAL A 18 16.97 -2.47 7.75
CA VAL A 18 17.89 -3.61 7.90
C VAL A 18 19.28 -3.27 7.37
N LEU A 19 19.40 -2.60 6.22
CA LEU A 19 20.70 -2.17 5.69
C LEU A 19 21.38 -1.13 6.59
N ALA A 20 20.60 -0.21 7.16
CA ALA A 20 21.10 0.83 8.06
C ALA A 20 21.49 0.29 9.45
N CYS A 21 21.02 -0.90 9.86
CA CYS A 21 21.39 -1.50 11.15
C CYS A 21 22.90 -1.66 11.35
N ILE A 22 23.67 -1.90 10.29
CA ILE A 22 25.13 -2.09 10.37
C ILE A 22 25.83 -0.79 10.82
N PRO A 23 25.76 0.33 10.07
CA PRO A 23 26.41 1.58 10.48
C PRO A 23 25.83 2.14 11.78
N VAL A 24 24.51 1.98 12.00
CA VAL A 24 23.83 2.42 13.23
C VAL A 24 24.35 1.66 14.46
N GLY A 25 24.64 0.36 14.33
CA GLY A 25 25.24 -0.44 15.39
C GLY A 25 26.65 -0.01 15.79
N PHE A 26 27.47 0.37 14.81
CA PHE A 26 28.79 0.94 15.09
C PHE A 26 28.69 2.32 15.77
N HIS A 27 27.65 3.11 15.44
CA HIS A 27 27.52 4.48 15.93
C HIS A 27 26.86 4.60 17.31
N LEU A 28 25.91 3.71 17.64
CA LEU A 28 25.19 3.68 18.93
C LEU A 28 25.91 2.84 20.00
N GLY A 29 27.06 2.25 19.68
CA GLY A 29 27.96 1.64 20.67
C GLY A 29 27.48 0.30 21.25
N GLY A 30 26.55 -0.41 20.58
CA GLY A 30 26.15 -1.73 21.07
C GLY A 30 25.03 -2.41 20.29
N VAL A 31 24.97 -3.74 20.45
CA VAL A 31 23.94 -4.63 19.86
C VAL A 31 22.53 -4.17 20.20
N LEU A 32 22.33 -3.62 21.40
CA LEU A 32 21.02 -3.16 21.87
C LEU A 32 20.45 -2.02 21.00
N GLY A 33 21.30 -1.10 20.52
CA GLY A 33 20.89 -0.03 19.60
C GLY A 33 20.45 -0.57 18.24
N VAL A 34 21.13 -1.62 17.75
CA VAL A 34 20.75 -2.32 16.50
C VAL A 34 19.38 -2.97 16.63
N VAL A 35 19.13 -3.67 17.75
CA VAL A 35 17.85 -4.36 17.99
C VAL A 35 16.70 -3.37 18.07
N ILE A 36 16.88 -2.26 18.78
CA ILE A 36 15.85 -1.21 18.88
C ILE A 36 15.58 -0.61 17.50
N PHE A 37 16.62 -0.28 16.74
CA PHE A 37 16.46 0.31 15.41
C PHE A 37 15.77 -0.65 14.42
N LEU A 38 16.14 -1.93 14.46
CA LEU A 38 15.50 -2.98 13.69
C LEU A 38 14.00 -3.10 14.05
N ALA A 39 13.69 -3.12 15.34
CA ALA A 39 12.31 -3.21 15.82
C ALA A 39 11.45 -2.02 15.33
N VAL A 40 11.97 -0.80 15.45
CA VAL A 40 11.28 0.41 14.96
C VAL A 40 11.07 0.36 13.45
N SER A 41 12.08 -0.06 12.69
CA SER A 41 12.00 -0.19 11.23
C SER A 41 10.94 -1.21 10.80
N CYS A 42 10.88 -2.35 11.49
CA CYS A 42 9.87 -3.38 11.26
C CYS A 42 8.45 -2.89 11.60
N ILE A 43 8.27 -2.21 12.74
CA ILE A 43 6.97 -1.65 13.14
C ILE A 43 6.49 -0.61 12.13
N ALA A 44 7.36 0.31 11.74
CA ALA A 44 7.05 1.34 10.75
C ALA A 44 6.70 0.70 9.39
N GLY A 45 7.50 -0.26 8.92
CA GLY A 45 7.24 -0.97 7.68
C GLY A 45 5.92 -1.73 7.68
N MET A 46 5.63 -2.48 8.74
CA MET A 46 4.36 -3.20 8.91
C MET A 46 3.16 -2.26 8.94
N PHE A 47 3.29 -1.09 9.58
CA PHE A 47 2.25 -0.07 9.57
C PHE A 47 1.90 0.39 8.15
N PHE A 48 2.90 0.70 7.32
CA PHE A 48 2.66 1.11 5.93
C PHE A 48 2.08 -0.01 5.05
N ILE A 49 2.51 -1.26 5.27
CA ILE A 49 1.95 -2.43 4.57
C ILE A 49 0.46 -2.60 4.93
N GLY A 50 0.13 -2.60 6.23
CA GLY A 50 -1.25 -2.73 6.71
C GLY A 50 -2.14 -1.56 6.28
N PHE A 51 -1.62 -0.34 6.34
CA PHE A 51 -2.32 0.83 5.84
C PHE A 51 -2.53 0.78 4.31
N GLY A 52 -1.56 0.23 3.57
CA GLY A 52 -1.69 -0.01 2.13
C GLY A 52 -2.79 -1.03 1.77
N GLU A 53 -2.94 -2.09 2.55
CA GLU A 53 -4.08 -3.02 2.45
C GLU A 53 -5.40 -2.33 2.74
N LEU A 54 -5.46 -1.49 3.78
CA LEU A 54 -6.67 -0.75 4.14
C LEU A 54 -7.10 0.21 3.02
N VAL A 55 -6.15 0.95 2.44
CA VAL A 55 -6.46 1.85 1.31
C VAL A 55 -6.94 1.05 0.10
N TYR A 56 -6.35 -0.13 -0.16
CA TYR A 56 -6.80 -0.99 -1.24
C TYR A 56 -8.22 -1.52 -1.03
N SER A 57 -8.57 -1.92 0.20
CA SER A 57 -9.91 -2.39 0.52
C SER A 57 -10.94 -1.26 0.43
N LEU A 58 -10.61 -0.06 0.91
CA LEU A 58 -11.47 1.12 0.76
C LEU A 58 -11.70 1.47 -0.70
N GLN A 59 -10.68 1.42 -1.55
CA GLN A 59 -10.87 1.65 -2.99
C GLN A 59 -11.80 0.61 -3.63
N ARG A 60 -11.71 -0.65 -3.20
CA ARG A 60 -12.60 -1.71 -3.68
C ARG A 60 -14.04 -1.48 -3.25
N ILE A 61 -14.24 -1.10 -1.99
CA ILE A 61 -15.56 -0.74 -1.45
C ILE A 61 -16.13 0.48 -2.15
N GLU A 62 -15.31 1.52 -2.36
CA GLU A 62 -15.72 2.74 -3.07
C GLU A 62 -16.14 2.41 -4.52
N LEU A 63 -15.44 1.51 -5.20
CA LEU A 63 -15.82 1.04 -6.54
C LEU A 63 -17.13 0.24 -6.53
N GLU A 64 -17.35 -0.56 -5.48
CA GLU A 64 -18.55 -1.37 -5.31
C GLU A 64 -19.78 -0.53 -4.94
N ILE A 65 -19.60 0.55 -4.17
CA ILE A 65 -20.66 1.48 -3.77
C ILE A 65 -20.95 2.52 -4.86
N ALA A 66 -19.91 3.10 -5.48
CA ALA A 66 -20.09 4.15 -6.50
C ALA A 66 -20.57 3.59 -7.85
N GLY A 67 -20.48 2.27 -8.06
CA GLY A 67 -20.79 1.63 -9.34
C GLY A 67 -19.77 1.98 -10.43
N GLU A 68 -19.80 1.25 -11.54
CA GLU A 68 -18.96 1.58 -12.69
C GLU A 68 -19.33 2.96 -13.23
N ARG A 69 -18.32 3.80 -13.40
CA ARG A 69 -18.53 5.15 -13.95
C ARG A 69 -19.11 4.99 -15.36
N PRO A 70 -20.21 5.70 -15.69
CA PRO A 70 -20.76 5.66 -17.02
C PRO A 70 -19.67 5.98 -18.03
N GLN A 71 -19.38 5.02 -18.90
CA GLN A 71 -18.33 5.15 -19.89
C GLN A 71 -18.93 5.95 -21.05
N TYR A 72 -18.36 7.13 -21.31
CA TYR A 72 -18.80 7.96 -22.41
C TYR A 72 -18.35 7.32 -23.72
N ASP A 73 -19.32 6.92 -24.54
CA ASP A 73 -19.05 6.36 -25.86
C ASP A 73 -19.06 7.50 -26.90
N PRO A 74 -17.89 7.87 -27.47
CA PRO A 74 -17.78 8.98 -28.42
C PRO A 74 -18.45 8.69 -29.77
N LEU A 75 -18.79 7.44 -30.08
CA LEU A 75 -19.48 7.06 -31.33
C LEU A 75 -20.99 7.25 -31.25
N THR A 76 -21.57 7.08 -30.06
CA THR A 76 -23.02 7.21 -29.84
C THR A 76 -23.39 8.51 -29.12
N GLY A 77 -22.42 9.23 -28.58
CA GLY A 77 -22.63 10.47 -27.82
C GLY A 77 -23.37 10.24 -26.49
N GLN A 78 -23.50 8.98 -26.06
CA GLN A 78 -24.23 8.59 -24.85
C GLN A 78 -23.29 8.03 -23.78
N TYR A 79 -23.69 8.25 -22.55
CA TYR A 79 -23.08 7.62 -21.38
C TYR A 79 -23.64 6.20 -21.27
N GLN A 80 -22.83 5.19 -21.59
CA GLN A 80 -23.21 3.80 -21.39
C GLN A 80 -22.92 3.43 -19.94
N VAL A 81 -23.96 3.08 -19.20
CA VAL A 81 -23.81 2.36 -17.93
C VAL A 81 -23.47 0.93 -18.32
N PRO A 82 -22.31 0.37 -17.95
CA PRO A 82 -22.03 -1.01 -18.28
C PRO A 82 -23.09 -1.87 -17.59
N HIS A 83 -23.72 -2.76 -18.36
CA HIS A 83 -24.66 -3.71 -17.79
C HIS A 83 -23.84 -4.67 -16.92
N LYS A 84 -24.03 -4.58 -15.60
CA LYS A 84 -23.49 -5.53 -14.65
C LYS A 84 -24.10 -6.89 -14.99
N ASP A 85 -23.40 -7.66 -15.82
CA ASP A 85 -23.74 -9.06 -16.06
C ASP A 85 -23.63 -9.78 -14.71
N SER A 86 -24.80 -9.90 -14.08
CA SER A 86 -25.08 -10.77 -12.97
C SER A 86 -24.95 -12.20 -13.45
N ASN A 87 -23.74 -12.72 -13.52
CA ASN A 87 -23.52 -14.16 -13.57
C ASN A 87 -22.34 -14.54 -12.66
N ARG A 88 -22.76 -14.97 -11.45
CA ARG A 88 -22.20 -16.04 -10.62
C ARG A 88 -20.70 -16.32 -10.70
#